data_AF-A0A9X1ZRR9-F1
#
_entry.id   AF-A0A9X1ZRR9-F1
#
_cell.length_a   1.000
_cell.length_b   1.000
_cell.length_c   1.000
_cell.angle_alpha   90.00
_cell.angle_beta   90.00
_cell.angle_gamma   90.00
#
_symmetry.space_group_name_H-M   'P 1'
#
loop_
_entity.id
_entity.type
_entity.pdbx_description
1 polymer ?
#
loop_
_entity_poly.entity_id
_entity_poly.type
_entity_poly.pdbx_seq_one_letter_code
_entity_poly.pdbx_strand_id
1 'polypeptide(L)' 'MILSNRKHLNSQDPLQRKISMDAMAITLGITLIVGISYSMLDITNLVSFDAEISHLVFVMGITYLIAMLIGNARYK' A
#
# COMPACT_ATOMS: atom_id res chain seq x y z
N MET A 1 -12.25 -5.61 -13.43
CA MET A 1 -12.02 -4.56 -12.41
C MET A 1 -10.62 -3.95 -12.50
N ILE A 2 -9.54 -4.73 -12.53
CA ILE A 2 -8.15 -4.21 -12.62
C ILE A 2 -7.89 -3.32 -13.86
N LEU A 3 -8.28 -3.76 -15.07
CA LEU A 3 -8.12 -2.96 -16.29
C LEU A 3 -8.93 -1.65 -16.25
N SER A 4 -10.11 -1.68 -15.63
CA SER A 4 -10.94 -0.48 -15.47
C SER A 4 -10.29 0.51 -14.50
N ASN A 5 -9.70 0.04 -13.41
CA ASN A 5 -8.96 0.89 -12.48
C ASN A 5 -7.72 1.52 -13.14
N ARG A 6 -7.00 0.74 -13.95
CA ARG A 6 -5.88 1.26 -14.75
C ARG A 6 -6.32 2.34 -15.73
N LYS A 7 -7.45 2.15 -16.43
CA LYS A 7 -8.04 3.18 -17.29
C LYS A 7 -8.43 4.43 -16.51
N HIS A 8 -9.08 4.26 -15.35
CA HIS A 8 -9.45 5.37 -14.47
C HIS A 8 -8.23 6.19 -14.03
N LEU A 9 -7.17 5.56 -13.51
CA LEU A 9 -5.93 6.24 -13.10
C LEU A 9 -5.27 6.98 -14.27
N ASN A 10 -5.32 6.41 -15.47
CA ASN A 10 -4.77 7.06 -16.67
C ASN A 10 -5.61 8.24 -17.16
N SER A 11 -6.92 8.28 -16.83
CA SER A 11 -7.81 9.41 -17.16
C SER A 11 -7.77 10.56 -16.16
N GLN A 12 -7.06 10.41 -15.03
CA GLN A 12 -6.86 11.49 -14.06
C GLN A 12 -5.89 12.54 -14.58
N ASP A 13 -5.97 13.74 -14.02
CA ASP A 13 -4.99 14.80 -14.25
C ASP A 13 -3.56 14.32 -13.96
N PRO A 14 -2.53 14.82 -14.70
CA PRO A 14 -1.16 14.35 -14.57
C PRO A 14 -0.61 14.40 -13.13
N LEU A 15 -1.00 15.43 -12.37
CA LEU A 15 -0.60 15.60 -10.98
C LEU A 15 -1.21 14.52 -10.06
N GLN A 16 -2.53 14.32 -10.13
CA GLN A 16 -3.24 13.31 -9.34
C GLN A 16 -2.79 11.89 -9.69
N ARG A 17 -2.56 11.63 -10.99
CA ARG A 17 -1.97 10.38 -11.46
C ARG A 17 -0.59 10.15 -10.86
N LYS A 18 0.28 11.17 -10.84
CA LYS A 18 1.61 11.07 -10.24
C LYS A 18 1.54 10.76 -8.75
N ILE A 19 0.73 11.52 -7.99
CA ILE A 19 0.52 11.29 -6.56
C ILE A 19 0.04 9.86 -6.31
N SER A 20 -0.95 9.41 -7.08
CA SER A 20 -1.50 8.06 -6.95
C SER A 20 -0.47 6.97 -7.25
N MET A 21 0.35 7.14 -8.30
CA MET A 21 1.42 6.18 -8.64
C MET A 21 2.53 6.15 -7.58
N ASP A 22 2.96 7.30 -7.08
CA ASP A 22 3.97 7.40 -6.01
C ASP A 22 3.45 6.73 -4.73
N ALA A 23 2.19 6.99 -4.36
CA ALA A 23 1.55 6.37 -3.21
C ALA A 23 1.42 4.84 -3.36
N MET A 24 1.08 4.35 -4.56
CA MET A 24 1.06 2.90 -4.85
C MET A 24 2.45 2.27 -4.75
N ALA A 25 3.50 2.95 -5.24
CA ALA A 25 4.87 2.45 -5.15
C ALA A 25 5.37 2.33 -3.70
N ILE A 26 5.10 3.34 -2.88
CA ILE A 26 5.43 3.34 -1.44
C ILE A 26 4.68 2.20 -0.74
N THR A 27 3.38 2.08 -1.00
CA THR A 27 2.52 1.06 -0.40
C THR A 27 3.01 -0.35 -0.75
N LEU A 28 3.38 -0.59 -2.01
CA LEU A 28 3.92 -1.87 -2.46
C LEU A 28 5.21 -2.21 -1.70
N GLY A 29 6.15 -1.27 -1.60
CA GLY A 29 7.43 -1.50 -0.92
C GLY A 29 7.26 -1.83 0.56
N ILE A 30 6.46 -1.04 1.28
CA ILE A 30 6.19 -1.26 2.72
C ILE A 30 5.47 -2.59 2.93
N THR A 31 4.44 -2.88 2.14
CA THR A 31 3.66 -4.10 2.27
C THR A 31 4.51 -5.34 2.02
N LEU A 32 5.47 -5.28 1.09
CA LEU A 32 6.35 -6.40 0.78
C LEU A 32 7.35 -6.67 1.90
N ILE A 33 7.96 -5.61 2.46
CA ILE A 33 8.88 -5.74 3.61
C ILE A 33 8.12 -6.29 4.82
N VAL A 34 7.00 -5.66 5.19
CA VAL A 34 6.20 -6.07 6.34
C VAL A 34 5.64 -7.48 6.14
N GLY A 35 5.13 -7.81 4.96
CA GLY A 35 4.54 -9.11 4.69
C GLY A 35 5.54 -10.26 4.77
N ILE A 36 6.74 -10.08 4.22
CA ILE A 36 7.79 -11.11 4.31
C ILE A 36 8.26 -11.25 5.76
N SER A 37 8.54 -10.14 6.46
CA SER A 37 8.97 -10.18 7.85
C SER A 37 7.90 -10.81 8.76
N TYR A 38 6.63 -10.48 8.55
CA TYR A 38 5.51 -10.99 9.33
C TYR A 38 5.27 -12.48 9.09
N SER A 39 5.34 -12.92 7.82
CA SER A 39 5.28 -14.36 7.48
C SER A 39 6.43 -15.14 8.09
N MET A 40 7.63 -14.57 8.15
CA MET A 40 8.79 -15.25 8.74
C MET A 40 8.71 -15.35 10.27
N LEU A 41 8.14 -14.35 10.95
CA LEU A 41 7.89 -14.37 12.39
C LEU A 41 6.90 -15.46 12.80
N ASP A 42 5.88 -15.70 11.97
CA ASP A 42 4.89 -16.76 12.14
C ASP A 42 5.52 -18.15 11.99
N ILE A 43 6.25 -18.38 10.90
CA ILE A 43 6.95 -19.66 10.64
C ILE A 43 7.91 -20.02 11.79
N THR A 44 8.59 -19.01 12.36
CA THR A 44 9.56 -19.21 13.44
C THR A 44 8.93 -19.30 14.83
N ASN A 45 7.59 -19.22 14.95
CA ASN A 45 6.84 -19.23 16.22
C ASN A 45 7.36 -18.19 17.22
N LEU A 46 7.91 -17.07 16.73
CA LEU A 46 8.42 -15.99 17.58
C LEU A 46 7.30 -15.10 18.12
N VAL A 47 6.13 -15.13 17.48
CA VAL A 47 4.96 -14.33 17.85
C VAL A 47 3.80 -15.28 18.14
N SER A 48 3.09 -15.04 19.25
CA SER A 48 1.95 -15.86 19.69
C SER A 48 0.64 -15.59 18.92
N PHE A 49 0.70 -14.80 17.86
CA PHE A 49 -0.44 -14.39 17.05
C PHE A 49 -0.25 -14.91 15.63
N ASP A 50 -1.27 -15.55 15.09
CA ASP A 50 -1.26 -16.06 13.72
C ASP A 50 -1.12 -14.92 12.71
N ALA A 51 -0.21 -15.08 11.75
CA ALA A 51 -0.05 -14.11 10.68
C ALA A 51 -1.19 -14.16 9.66
N GLU A 52 -2.31 -13.53 9.99
CA GLU A 52 -3.45 -13.45 9.07
C GLU A 52 -3.24 -12.33 8.02
N ILE A 53 -3.63 -12.62 6.77
CA ILE A 53 -3.57 -11.69 5.64
C ILE A 53 -4.35 -10.39 5.93
N SER A 54 -5.37 -10.45 6.78
CA SER A 54 -6.17 -9.30 7.24
C SER A 54 -5.31 -8.16 7.79
N HIS A 55 -4.30 -8.47 8.62
CA HIS A 55 -3.37 -7.50 9.21
C HIS A 55 -2.53 -6.80 8.13
N LEU A 56 -2.07 -7.56 7.14
CA LEU A 56 -1.26 -7.04 6.04
C LEU A 56 -2.10 -6.11 5.14
N VAL A 57 -3.35 -6.47 4.84
CA VAL A 57 -4.27 -5.62 4.08
C VAL A 57 -4.59 -4.33 4.84
N PHE A 58 -4.73 -4.40 6.16
CA PHE A 58 -4.94 -3.22 7.01
C PHE A 58 -3.74 -2.26 6.95
N VAL A 59 -2.52 -2.77 7.09
CA VAL A 59 -1.28 -1.98 6.96
C VAL A 59 -1.18 -1.37 5.56
N MET A 60 -1.48 -2.15 4.52
CA MET A 60 -1.47 -1.67 3.13
C MET A 60 -2.45 -0.51 2.92
N GLY A 61 -3.68 -0.61 3.45
CA GLY A 61 -4.69 0.44 3.35
C GLY A 61 -4.30 1.73 4.06
N ILE A 62 -3.80 1.65 5.29
CA ILE A 62 -3.33 2.81 6.06
C ILE A 62 -2.15 3.48 5.35
N THR A 63 -1.19 2.69 4.89
CA THR A 63 0.01 3.19 4.21
C THR A 63 -0.37 3.95 2.94
N TYR A 64 -1.29 3.40 2.14
CA TYR A 64 -1.76 4.06 0.93
C TYR A 64 -2.47 5.38 1.23
N LEU A 65 -3.35 5.39 2.25
CA LEU A 65 -4.07 6.59 2.66
C LEU A 65 -3.12 7.69 3.11
N ILE A 66 -2.15 7.37 3.97
CA ILE A 66 -1.15 8.32 4.45
C ILE A 66 -0.30 8.84 3.28
N ALA A 67 0.17 7.97 2.39
CA ALA A 67 0.96 8.38 1.24
C ALA A 67 0.17 9.30 0.29
N MET A 68 -1.11 9.03 0.07
CA MET A 68 -2.01 9.88 -0.71
C MET A 68 -2.24 11.25 -0.06
N LEU A 69 -2.44 11.30 1.26
CA LEU A 69 -2.61 12.56 2.00
C LEU A 69 -1.35 13.42 1.96
N ILE A 70 -0.18 12.82 2.18
CA ILE A 70 1.12 13.51 2.10
C ILE A 70 1.35 14.03 0.68
N GLY A 71 1.08 13.20 -0.33
CA GLY A 71 1.18 13.60 -1.73
C GLY A 71 0.30 14.81 -2.04
N ASN A 72 -0.98 14.77 -1.66
CA ASN A 72 -1.90 15.91 -1.87
C ASN A 72 -1.50 17.16 -1.07
N ALA A 73 -0.99 17.00 0.16
CA ALA A 73 -0.55 18.13 0.98
C ALA A 73 0.70 18.82 0.40
N ARG A 74 1.59 18.06 -0.25
CA ARG A 74 2.84 18.60 -0.83
C ARG A 74 2.61 19.44 -2.09
N TYR A 75 1.54 19.19 -2.83
CA TYR A 75 1.23 19.88 -4.09
C TYR A 75 0.03 20.85 -3.98
N LYS A 76 -0.41 21.15 -2.75
CA LYS A 76 -1.25 22.31 -2.43
C LYS A 76 -0.39 23.57 -2.36
#